data_AF-A0A7V3IUK1-F1
#
_entry.id   AF-A0A7V3IUK1-F1
#
_cell.length_a   1.000
_cell.length_b   1.000
_cell.length_c   1.000
_cell.angle_alpha   90.00
_cell.angle_beta   90.00
_cell.angle_gamma   90.00
#
_symmetry.space_group_name_H-M   'P 1'
#
loop_
_entity.id
_entity.type
_entity.pdbx_description
1 polymer ?
#
loop_
_entity_poly.entity_id
_entity_poly.type
_entity_poly.pdbx_seq_one_letter_code
_entity_poly.pdbx_strand_id
1 'polypeptide(L)'
;MTLILLVLVLGFTSCKSKYPDLKDGLYAELQTDKGDILLQLRPDKAPVTVANFVTLAEGTNPYVKDEYKGKPFYDGLTFHRVVSKATGAQNDFVIQGGDPLGTGEGGPGYQFKNEIS
;
A
#
# COMPACT_ATOMS: atom_id res chain seq x y z
N MET A 1 2.59 -31.36 -42.26
CA MET A 1 2.10 -31.97 -41.00
C MET A 1 3.01 -31.62 -39.81
N THR A 2 3.54 -30.38 -39.74
CA THR A 2 4.57 -30.04 -38.73
C THR A 2 4.52 -28.59 -38.24
N LEU A 3 3.47 -27.82 -38.60
CA LEU A 3 3.39 -26.39 -38.25
C LEU A 3 2.22 -26.01 -37.33
N ILE A 4 1.32 -26.95 -37.02
CA ILE A 4 0.14 -26.68 -36.18
C ILE A 4 0.38 -27.04 -34.70
N LEU A 5 1.47 -27.74 -34.38
CA LEU A 5 1.72 -28.25 -33.02
C LEU A 5 2.34 -27.21 -32.05
N LEU A 6 2.83 -26.07 -32.52
CA LEU A 6 3.54 -25.09 -31.67
C LEU A 6 2.62 -24.07 -30.98
N VAL A 7 1.35 -23.93 -31.42
CA VAL A 7 0.42 -22.89 -30.92
C VAL A 7 -0.32 -23.34 -29.64
N LEU A 8 -0.33 -24.64 -29.33
CA LEU A 8 -1.11 -25.22 -28.23
C LEU A 8 -0.46 -25.15 -26.84
N VAL A 9 0.77 -24.64 -26.72
CA VAL A 9 1.52 -24.62 -25.44
C VAL A 9 1.37 -23.30 -24.66
N LEU A 10 0.68 -22.29 -25.21
CA LEU A 10 0.52 -20.98 -24.57
C LEU A 10 -0.79 -20.81 -23.77
N GLY A 11 -1.66 -21.82 -23.72
CA GLY A 11 -2.89 -21.78 -22.95
C GLY A 11 -2.67 -22.38 -21.56
N PHE A 12 -3.14 -21.71 -20.51
CA PHE A 12 -3.18 -22.18 -19.11
C PHE A 12 -1.94 -21.95 -18.24
N THR A 13 -1.31 -20.78 -18.30
CA THR A 13 -0.75 -20.23 -17.05
C THR A 13 -1.94 -19.80 -16.20
N SER A 14 -2.51 -20.74 -15.44
CA SER A 14 -3.44 -20.43 -14.36
C SER A 14 -2.75 -19.41 -13.46
N CYS A 15 -3.22 -18.17 -13.47
CA CYS A 15 -2.80 -17.18 -12.49
C CYS A 15 -3.15 -17.75 -11.11
N LYS A 16 -2.15 -18.27 -10.40
CA LYS A 16 -2.31 -18.56 -8.98
C LYS A 16 -2.49 -17.21 -8.30
N SER A 17 -3.66 -16.97 -7.72
CA SER A 17 -3.86 -15.84 -6.82
C SER A 17 -2.80 -15.95 -5.72
N LYS A 18 -2.07 -14.86 -5.48
CA LYS A 18 -1.06 -14.79 -4.42
C LYS A 18 -1.67 -15.03 -3.03
N TYR A 19 -2.96 -14.74 -2.88
CA TYR A 19 -3.72 -14.93 -1.65
C TYR A 19 -5.04 -15.64 -1.95
N PRO A 20 -5.06 -16.99 -2.06
CA PRO A 20 -6.25 -17.74 -2.45
C PRO A 20 -7.32 -17.82 -1.34
N ASP A 21 -6.94 -17.63 -0.08
CA ASP A 21 -7.80 -17.85 1.09
C ASP A 21 -8.21 -16.54 1.81
N LEU A 22 -8.26 -15.42 1.08
CA LEU A 22 -8.75 -14.17 1.66
C LEU A 22 -10.25 -14.24 1.89
N LYS A 23 -10.67 -13.69 3.04
CA LYS A 23 -12.07 -13.46 3.34
C LYS A 23 -12.56 -12.21 2.59
N ASP A 24 -13.87 -12.05 2.48
CA ASP A 24 -14.46 -10.83 1.95
C ASP A 24 -14.01 -9.61 2.77
N GLY A 25 -13.57 -8.56 2.08
CA GLY A 25 -13.10 -7.35 2.72
C GLY A 25 -12.37 -6.42 1.76
N LEU A 26 -11.93 -5.28 2.29
CA LEU A 26 -11.10 -4.32 1.58
C LEU A 26 -9.64 -4.55 1.98
N TYR A 27 -8.75 -4.66 0.98
CA TYR A 27 -7.35 -4.94 1.18
C TYR A 27 -6.47 -3.97 0.42
N ALA A 28 -5.26 -3.72 0.94
CA ALA A 28 -4.21 -2.99 0.25
C ALA A 28 -2.91 -3.80 0.32
N GLU A 29 -2.25 -3.98 -0.82
CA GLU A 29 -0.94 -4.60 -0.89
C GLU A 29 0.12 -3.51 -1.05
N LEU A 30 1.03 -3.42 -0.08
CA LEU A 30 2.20 -2.55 -0.17
C LEU A 30 3.35 -3.37 -0.77
N GLN A 31 3.75 -3.01 -1.98
CA GLN A 31 4.89 -3.62 -2.66
C GLN A 31 6.16 -2.88 -2.23
N THR A 32 7.10 -3.60 -1.62
CA THR A 32 8.34 -3.01 -1.10
C THR A 32 9.55 -3.78 -1.61
N ASP A 33 10.73 -3.18 -1.53
CA ASP A 33 11.99 -3.85 -1.87
C ASP A 33 12.33 -5.02 -0.92
N LYS A 34 11.66 -5.11 0.23
CA LYS A 34 11.79 -6.19 1.22
C LYS A 34 10.67 -7.23 1.14
N GLY A 35 9.83 -7.14 0.12
CA GLY A 35 8.67 -8.01 -0.07
C GLY A 35 7.36 -7.32 0.25
N ASP A 36 6.27 -8.04 0.04
CA ASP A 36 4.95 -7.44 0.00
C ASP A 36 4.24 -7.55 1.36
N ILE A 37 3.55 -6.48 1.75
CA ILE A 37 2.79 -6.40 2.99
C ILE A 37 1.31 -6.27 2.64
N LEU A 38 0.50 -7.28 3.00
CA LEU A 38 -0.94 -7.25 2.79
C LEU A 38 -1.65 -6.68 4.04
N LEU A 39 -2.40 -5.60 3.84
CA LEU A 39 -3.21 -4.96 4.88
C LEU A 39 -4.69 -5.27 4.63
N GLN A 40 -5.40 -5.65 5.69
CA GLN A 40 -6.87 -5.63 5.69
C GLN A 40 -7.34 -4.29 6.26
N LEU A 41 -8.10 -3.54 5.48
CA LEU A 41 -8.62 -2.23 5.88
C LEU A 41 -9.95 -2.37 6.61
N ARG A 42 -10.20 -1.48 7.58
CA ARG A 42 -11.35 -1.51 8.48
C ARG A 42 -12.24 -0.27 8.33
N PRO A 43 -12.94 -0.11 7.18
CA PRO A 43 -13.84 1.02 6.97
C PRO A 43 -15.03 1.01 7.95
N ASP A 44 -15.34 -0.13 8.58
CA ASP A 44 -16.33 -0.26 9.65
C ASP A 44 -15.92 0.44 10.95
N LYS A 45 -14.62 0.72 11.14
CA LYS A 45 -14.07 1.37 12.33
C LYS A 45 -13.59 2.79 12.07
N ALA A 46 -12.94 3.01 10.93
CA ALA A 46 -12.33 4.29 10.58
C ALA A 46 -12.61 4.64 9.10
N PRO A 47 -13.87 4.92 8.73
CA PRO A 47 -14.27 5.12 7.34
C PRO A 47 -13.54 6.28 6.66
N VAL A 48 -13.34 7.41 7.34
CA VAL A 48 -12.66 8.57 6.76
C VAL A 48 -11.17 8.29 6.57
N THR A 49 -10.53 7.64 7.53
CA THR A 49 -9.11 7.25 7.49
C THR A 49 -8.86 6.25 6.36
N VAL A 50 -9.73 5.25 6.21
CA VAL A 50 -9.64 4.26 5.13
C VAL A 50 -9.88 4.90 3.76
N ALA A 51 -10.91 5.73 3.60
CA ALA A 51 -11.15 6.44 2.35
C ALA A 51 -9.98 7.37 1.98
N ASN A 52 -9.42 8.06 2.97
CA ASN A 52 -8.22 8.88 2.81
C ASN A 52 -7.03 8.06 2.30
N PHE A 53 -6.74 6.92 2.96
CA PHE A 53 -5.65 6.04 2.57
C PHE A 53 -5.82 5.50 1.14
N VAL A 54 -7.02 5.00 0.79
CA VAL A 54 -7.30 4.45 -0.54
C VAL A 54 -7.17 5.50 -1.62
N THR A 55 -7.77 6.68 -1.44
CA THR A 55 -7.71 7.75 -2.45
C THR A 55 -6.29 8.31 -2.62
N LEU A 56 -5.47 8.30 -1.57
CA LEU A 56 -4.04 8.63 -1.68
C LEU A 56 -3.29 7.54 -2.46
N ALA A 57 -3.51 6.27 -2.15
CA ALA A 57 -2.89 5.15 -2.85
C ALA A 57 -3.25 5.12 -4.34
N GLU A 58 -4.50 5.44 -4.69
CA GLU A 58 -4.98 5.46 -6.08
C GLU A 58 -4.68 6.78 -6.82
N GLY A 59 -4.21 7.81 -6.11
CA GLY A 59 -3.95 9.13 -6.69
C GLY A 59 -5.22 9.93 -7.06
N THR A 60 -6.37 9.53 -6.51
CA THR A 60 -7.69 10.13 -6.77
C THR A 60 -8.11 11.15 -5.71
N ASN A 61 -7.29 11.37 -4.68
CA ASN A 61 -7.62 12.27 -3.58
C ASN A 61 -7.70 13.74 -4.06
N PRO A 62 -8.84 14.43 -3.88
CA PRO A 62 -9.02 15.79 -4.40
C PRO A 62 -8.41 16.88 -3.51
N TYR A 63 -8.03 16.56 -2.27
CA TYR A 63 -7.59 17.52 -1.26
C TYR A 63 -6.08 17.67 -1.16
N VAL A 64 -5.31 16.81 -1.85
CA VAL A 64 -3.85 16.89 -1.85
C VAL A 64 -3.35 18.18 -2.52
N LYS A 65 -2.13 18.60 -2.17
CA LYS A 65 -1.43 19.67 -2.89
C LYS A 65 -1.37 19.36 -4.39
N ASP A 66 -1.33 20.41 -5.22
CA ASP A 66 -1.32 20.26 -6.68
C ASP A 66 -0.16 19.39 -7.18
N GLU A 67 1.00 19.45 -6.52
CA GLU A 67 2.16 18.59 -6.84
C GLU A 67 1.90 17.08 -6.66
N TYR A 68 0.83 16.71 -5.95
CA TYR A 68 0.44 15.32 -5.66
C TYR A 68 -0.81 14.85 -6.41
N LYS A 69 -1.48 15.71 -7.18
CA LYS A 69 -2.73 15.35 -7.87
C LYS A 69 -2.48 14.36 -9.02
N GLY A 70 -3.39 13.39 -9.15
CA GLY A 70 -3.41 12.46 -10.28
C GLY A 70 -2.29 11.43 -10.29
N LYS A 71 -1.56 11.25 -9.18
CA LYS A 71 -0.54 10.22 -9.03
C LYS A 71 -0.72 9.43 -7.73
N PRO A 72 -0.45 8.12 -7.72
CA PRO A 72 -0.35 7.32 -6.49
C PRO A 72 0.61 7.98 -5.49
N PHE A 73 0.09 8.37 -4.33
CA PHE A 73 0.82 9.20 -3.38
C PHE A 73 1.97 8.45 -2.69
N TYR A 74 1.81 7.14 -2.47
CA TYR A 74 2.76 6.34 -1.71
C TYR A 74 3.91 5.75 -2.55
N ASP A 75 3.83 5.85 -3.88
CA ASP A 75 4.84 5.26 -4.77
C ASP A 75 6.20 5.92 -4.57
N GLY A 76 7.23 5.09 -4.35
CA GLY A 76 8.60 5.55 -4.13
C GLY A 76 8.89 6.11 -2.74
N LEU A 77 7.91 6.12 -1.83
CA LEU A 77 8.15 6.56 -0.45
C LEU A 77 8.91 5.52 0.37
N THR A 78 9.62 5.98 1.40
CA THR A 78 10.41 5.12 2.29
C THR A 78 9.77 4.99 3.67
N PHE A 79 10.10 3.90 4.36
CA PHE A 79 9.95 3.82 5.81
C PHE A 79 11.09 4.60 6.47
N HIS A 80 10.90 5.89 6.65
CA HIS A 80 11.92 6.80 7.19
C HIS A 80 12.25 6.53 8.67
N ARG A 81 11.40 5.81 9.40
CA ARG A 81 11.64 5.44 10.80
C ARG A 81 11.35 3.97 11.05
N VAL A 82 12.35 3.27 11.56
CA VAL A 82 12.30 1.84 11.92
C VAL A 82 12.82 1.68 13.35
N VAL A 83 11.92 1.36 14.28
CA VAL A 83 12.26 1.07 15.68
C VAL A 83 12.18 -0.43 15.90
N SER A 84 13.36 -1.07 15.90
CA SER A 84 13.51 -2.51 16.05
C SER A 84 14.78 -2.84 16.81
N LYS A 85 14.88 -4.08 17.30
CA LYS A 85 16.13 -4.59 17.86
C LYS A 85 17.27 -4.57 16.84
N ALA A 86 16.95 -4.79 15.55
CA ALA A 86 17.93 -4.72 14.46
C ALA A 86 18.50 -3.31 14.26
N THR A 87 17.78 -2.26 14.68
CA THR A 87 18.23 -0.86 14.63
C THR A 87 18.77 -0.36 15.98
N GLY A 88 19.01 -1.26 16.94
CA GLY A 88 19.59 -0.95 18.24
C GLY A 88 18.59 -0.52 19.32
N ALA A 89 17.28 -0.60 19.05
CA ALA A 89 16.27 -0.37 20.07
C ALA A 89 16.17 -1.56 21.03
N GLN A 90 15.74 -1.31 22.27
CA GLN A 90 15.55 -2.38 23.25
C GLN A 90 14.49 -3.39 22.81
N ASN A 91 13.46 -2.93 22.09
CA ASN A 91 12.32 -3.71 21.67
C ASN A 91 11.87 -3.32 20.26
N ASP A 92 11.17 -4.24 19.60
CA ASP A 92 10.45 -3.96 18.35
C ASP A 92 9.22 -3.13 18.66
N PHE A 93 8.97 -2.10 17.87
CA PHE A 93 7.87 -1.17 18.10
C PHE A 93 7.11 -0.83 16.83
N VAL A 94 7.74 -0.12 15.88
CA VAL A 94 7.02 0.41 14.72
C VAL A 94 7.94 0.67 13.53
N ILE A 95 7.38 0.48 12.33
CA ILE A 95 7.87 1.07 11.09
C ILE A 95 6.91 2.20 10.69
N GLN A 96 7.46 3.34 10.29
CA GLN A 96 6.70 4.53 9.93
C GLN A 96 7.16 5.04 8.57
N GLY A 97 6.18 5.32 7.70
CA GLY A 97 6.37 5.81 6.34
C GLY A 97 5.29 6.84 5.99
N GLY A 98 4.99 6.99 4.70
CA GLY A 98 3.93 7.90 4.24
C GLY A 98 4.32 9.37 4.20
N ASP A 99 5.62 9.67 4.30
CA ASP A 99 6.16 11.03 4.18
C ASP A 99 6.90 11.21 2.83
N PRO A 100 6.41 12.09 1.94
CA PRO A 100 7.10 12.46 0.69
C PRO A 100 8.52 13.01 0.84
N LEU A 101 8.84 13.62 1.99
CA LEU A 101 10.17 14.17 2.27
C LEU A 101 11.10 13.16 2.94
N GLY A 102 10.55 12.08 3.52
CA GLY A 102 11.31 11.09 4.28
C GLY A 102 11.94 11.62 5.57
N THR A 103 11.46 12.76 6.10
CA THR A 103 12.01 13.41 7.30
C THR A 103 11.17 13.17 8.56
N GLY A 104 9.92 12.74 8.39
CA GLY A 104 8.89 12.65 9.42
C GLY A 104 7.98 13.88 9.51
N GLU A 105 8.19 14.90 8.67
CA GLU A 105 7.48 16.19 8.76
C GLU A 105 6.57 16.47 7.55
N GLY A 106 6.73 15.75 6.44
CA GLY A 106 5.89 15.94 5.26
C GLY A 106 4.54 15.23 5.36
N GLY A 107 3.75 15.37 4.30
CA GLY A 107 2.41 14.80 4.22
C GLY A 107 1.62 15.33 3.01
N PRO A 108 0.34 14.94 2.88
CA PRO A 108 -0.48 15.25 1.69
C PRO A 108 -0.89 16.73 1.58
N GLY A 109 -0.58 17.54 2.61
CA GLY A 109 -0.85 18.98 2.64
C GLY A 109 -2.15 19.37 3.35
N TYR A 110 -2.79 18.45 4.04
CA TYR A 110 -3.96 18.71 4.87
C TYR A 110 -3.96 17.81 6.11
N GLN A 111 -4.86 18.13 7.04
CA GLN A 111 -5.13 17.35 8.24
C GLN A 111 -6.63 17.10 8.35
N PHE A 112 -7.01 15.99 8.99
CA PHE A 112 -8.39 15.66 9.27
C PHE A 112 -8.53 15.11 10.70
N LYS A 113 -9.76 14.99 11.19
CA LYS A 113 -10.04 14.58 12.57
C LYS A 113 -9.75 13.09 12.79
N ASN A 114 -9.35 12.76 14.02
CA ASN A 114 -9.17 11.37 14.44
C ASN A 114 -10.50 10.61 14.50
N GLU A 115 -10.45 9.31 14.22
CA GLU A 115 -11.55 8.35 14.41
C GLU A 115 -11.17 7.36 15.50
N ILE A 116 -11.89 7.38 16.63
CA ILE A 116 -11.61 6.54 17.81
C ILE A 116 -12.91 5.78 18.16
N SER A 117 -12.81 4.48 18.41
CA SER A 117 -13.93 3.57 18.65
C SER A 117 -13.71 2.66 19.84
#